data_AF-A0A7C7LCL9-F1
#
_entry.id   AF-A0A7C7LCL9-F1
#
_cell.length_a   1.000
_cell.length_b   1.000
_cell.length_c   1.000
_cell.angle_alpha   90.00
_cell.angle_beta   90.00
_cell.angle_gamma   90.00
#
_symmetry.space_group_name_H-M   'P 1'
#
loop_
_entity.id
_entity.type
_entity.pdbx_description
1 polymer ?
#
loop_
_entity_poly.entity_id
_entity_poly.type
_entity_poly.pdbx_seq_one_letter_code
_entity_poly.pdbx_strand_id
1 'polypeptide(L)'
;MKFGLMSDDTIPAGELRSFGFEAVQVFFSGGDSDPSSEDIDKILKADDIALAAMTLHVSLVGVQGAIQADVARLVECVEKTAGLKGRFGDNECPLLIWHPSEYPSAADVDDNVVFQGLCQALASACIVAEDKGVHIAVEITRAGSIGSAESFLRIKDQVGSAALRVCMDAANFVPDRTPLERAVRMLGPEIAIAHAKDSRFSETGVVADYGPVGSGCLDYPTYVRCLHEYTNVPYLVFEYYRSRDDLLKARDIVDECLP
;
A
#
# COMPACT_ATOMS: atom_id res chain seq x y z
N MET A 1 10.23 -12.45 5.47
CA MET A 1 9.32 -11.73 4.58
C MET A 1 8.72 -12.75 3.64
N LYS A 2 7.40 -12.82 3.54
CA LYS A 2 6.68 -13.72 2.63
C LYS A 2 6.24 -12.95 1.39
N PHE A 3 6.03 -13.65 0.28
CA PHE A 3 5.57 -13.01 -0.94
C PHE A 3 4.04 -13.00 -1.01
N GLY A 4 3.50 -11.81 -1.27
CA GLY A 4 2.09 -11.60 -1.56
C GLY A 4 1.89 -11.21 -3.01
N LEU A 5 0.66 -11.30 -3.50
CA LEU A 5 0.30 -10.89 -4.85
C LEU A 5 -0.87 -9.91 -4.84
N MET A 6 -0.77 -8.82 -5.58
CA MET A 6 -1.93 -7.96 -5.81
C MET A 6 -2.92 -8.68 -6.71
N SER A 7 -4.12 -9.00 -6.21
CA SER A 7 -5.07 -9.84 -6.95
C SER A 7 -5.44 -9.25 -8.32
N ASP A 8 -5.26 -10.05 -9.37
CA ASP A 8 -5.72 -9.79 -10.73
C ASP A 8 -6.07 -11.10 -11.45
N ASP A 9 -6.54 -11.00 -12.70
CA ASP A 9 -6.92 -12.17 -13.51
C ASP A 9 -5.73 -12.83 -14.24
N THR A 10 -4.50 -12.37 -14.00
CA THR A 10 -3.31 -12.82 -14.75
C THR A 10 -2.85 -14.20 -14.29
N ILE A 11 -3.04 -14.53 -13.01
CA ILE A 11 -2.72 -15.85 -12.44
C ILE A 11 -4.00 -16.58 -12.07
N PRO A 12 -4.26 -17.78 -12.62
CA PRO A 12 -5.41 -18.58 -12.23
C PRO A 12 -5.38 -18.90 -10.73
N ALA A 13 -6.55 -18.86 -10.10
CA ALA A 13 -6.73 -19.36 -8.75
C ALA A 13 -6.30 -20.84 -8.65
N GLY A 14 -5.63 -21.22 -7.58
CA GLY A 14 -5.09 -22.56 -7.31
C GLY A 14 -3.64 -22.78 -7.73
N GLU A 15 -2.95 -21.76 -8.26
CA GLU A 15 -1.54 -21.86 -8.63
C GLU A 15 -0.58 -21.00 -7.78
N LEU A 16 -1.08 -20.03 -7.00
CA LEU A 16 -0.27 -19.04 -6.28
C LEU A 16 0.73 -19.67 -5.32
N ARG A 17 0.26 -20.65 -4.54
CA ARG A 17 1.10 -21.39 -3.57
C ARG A 17 2.24 -22.13 -4.27
N SER A 18 1.97 -22.69 -5.45
CA SER A 18 2.96 -23.41 -6.27
C SER A 18 4.03 -22.47 -6.84
N PHE A 19 3.69 -21.19 -6.99
CA PHE A 19 4.60 -20.13 -7.40
C PHE A 19 5.26 -19.41 -6.21
N GLY A 20 5.10 -19.89 -4.98
CA GLY A 20 5.79 -19.32 -3.82
C GLY A 20 5.13 -18.08 -3.23
N PHE A 21 3.89 -17.77 -3.61
CA PHE A 21 3.10 -16.72 -2.99
C PHE A 21 2.25 -17.29 -1.85
N GLU A 22 2.23 -16.60 -0.71
CA GLU A 22 1.56 -17.03 0.53
C GLU A 22 0.40 -16.11 0.92
N ALA A 23 0.19 -15.01 0.20
CA ALA A 23 -0.89 -14.09 0.46
C ALA A 23 -1.35 -13.33 -0.78
N VAL A 24 -2.55 -12.74 -0.70
CA VAL A 24 -3.10 -11.84 -1.71
C VAL A 24 -3.52 -10.50 -1.12
N GLN A 25 -3.42 -9.44 -1.90
CA GLN A 25 -4.03 -8.15 -1.62
C GLN A 25 -5.28 -7.97 -2.48
N VAL A 26 -6.39 -7.57 -1.88
CA VAL A 26 -7.70 -7.49 -2.54
C VAL A 26 -8.29 -6.09 -2.45
N PHE A 27 -8.93 -5.64 -3.51
CA PHE A 27 -9.51 -4.29 -3.59
C PHE A 27 -10.96 -4.25 -3.14
N PHE A 28 -11.33 -3.14 -2.50
CA PHE A 28 -12.72 -2.69 -2.47
C PHE A 28 -13.08 -2.03 -3.81
N SER A 29 -14.05 -2.59 -4.52
CA SER A 29 -14.49 -2.07 -5.83
C SER A 29 -15.50 -0.91 -5.72
N GLY A 30 -16.09 -0.69 -4.54
CA GLY A 30 -17.01 0.40 -4.26
C GLY A 30 -18.48 -0.06 -4.16
N GLY A 31 -19.15 0.33 -3.07
CA GLY A 31 -20.58 0.11 -2.86
C GLY A 31 -20.96 -1.37 -2.88
N ASP A 32 -22.01 -1.72 -3.62
CA ASP A 32 -22.53 -3.09 -3.75
C ASP A 32 -21.58 -4.05 -4.49
N SER A 33 -20.51 -3.53 -5.10
CA SER A 33 -19.49 -4.35 -5.78
C SER A 33 -18.31 -4.72 -4.88
N ASP A 34 -18.30 -4.26 -3.62
CA ASP A 34 -17.28 -4.69 -2.66
C ASP A 34 -17.31 -6.22 -2.47
N PRO A 35 -16.13 -6.88 -2.39
CA PRO A 35 -16.10 -8.31 -2.13
C PRO A 35 -16.70 -8.62 -0.76
N SER A 36 -17.59 -9.61 -0.71
CA SER A 36 -18.10 -10.12 0.55
C SER A 36 -17.03 -10.95 1.28
N SER A 37 -17.21 -11.21 2.58
CA SER A 37 -16.31 -12.12 3.30
C SER A 37 -16.28 -13.52 2.69
N GLU A 38 -17.39 -13.97 2.08
CA GLU A 38 -17.44 -15.26 1.38
C GLU A 38 -16.62 -15.25 0.09
N ASP A 39 -16.57 -14.13 -0.63
CA ASP A 39 -15.76 -13.99 -1.84
C ASP A 39 -14.27 -13.98 -1.49
N ILE A 40 -13.89 -13.27 -0.42
CA ILE A 40 -12.54 -13.35 0.14
C ILE A 40 -12.20 -14.80 0.54
N ASP A 41 -13.09 -15.49 1.26
CA ASP A 41 -12.84 -16.87 1.69
C ASP A 41 -12.65 -17.83 0.51
N LYS A 42 -13.35 -17.62 -0.62
CA LYS A 42 -13.15 -18.42 -1.83
C LYS A 42 -11.76 -18.20 -2.43
N ILE A 43 -11.31 -16.95 -2.51
CA ILE A 43 -9.97 -16.61 -3.01
C ILE A 43 -8.91 -17.28 -2.14
N LEU A 44 -8.99 -17.10 -0.81
CA LEU A 44 -7.99 -17.63 0.12
C LEU A 44 -7.93 -19.16 0.13
N LYS A 45 -9.10 -19.83 0.06
CA LYS A 45 -9.18 -21.30 0.06
C LYS A 45 -8.71 -21.93 -1.24
N ALA A 46 -8.73 -21.21 -2.36
CA ALA A 46 -8.29 -21.76 -3.64
C ALA A 46 -6.81 -22.17 -3.59
N ASP A 47 -5.99 -21.41 -2.86
CA ASP A 47 -4.54 -21.60 -2.77
C ASP A 47 -4.01 -21.89 -1.35
N ASP A 48 -4.87 -21.96 -0.33
CA ASP A 48 -4.46 -22.03 1.08
C ASP A 48 -3.47 -20.90 1.46
N ILE A 49 -3.90 -19.67 1.17
CA ILE A 49 -3.12 -18.43 1.36
C ILE A 49 -3.83 -17.45 2.29
N ALA A 50 -3.08 -16.47 2.77
CA ALA A 50 -3.58 -15.40 3.63
C ALA A 50 -4.04 -14.16 2.84
N LEU A 51 -4.71 -13.25 3.53
CA LEU A 51 -4.98 -11.89 3.06
C LEU A 51 -3.84 -10.96 3.52
N ALA A 52 -3.04 -10.44 2.61
CA ALA A 52 -1.99 -9.48 2.93
C ALA A 52 -2.57 -8.13 3.35
N ALA A 53 -3.55 -7.64 2.60
CA ALA A 53 -4.28 -6.40 2.89
C ALA A 53 -5.59 -6.32 2.10
N MET A 54 -6.53 -5.51 2.59
CA MET A 54 -7.56 -4.90 1.74
C MET A 54 -7.06 -3.55 1.23
N THR A 55 -7.49 -3.11 0.05
CA THR A 55 -7.07 -1.82 -0.53
C THR A 55 -8.27 -0.96 -0.94
N LEU A 56 -8.20 0.34 -0.65
CA LEU A 56 -9.19 1.35 -1.01
C LEU A 56 -8.55 2.53 -1.73
N HIS A 57 -9.14 2.93 -2.85
CA HIS A 57 -8.77 4.14 -3.61
C HIS A 57 -9.88 5.19 -3.47
N VAL A 58 -9.60 6.26 -2.72
CA VAL A 58 -10.52 7.40 -2.54
C VAL A 58 -9.74 8.71 -2.34
N SER A 59 -10.38 9.84 -2.64
CA SER A 59 -9.82 11.19 -2.50
C SER A 59 -10.25 11.79 -1.16
N LEU A 60 -9.46 11.63 -0.10
CA LEU A 60 -9.84 12.18 1.21
C LEU A 60 -9.93 13.72 1.24
N VAL A 61 -9.31 14.40 0.28
CA VAL A 61 -9.18 15.87 0.26
C VAL A 61 -9.31 16.42 -1.16
N GLY A 62 -9.97 17.57 -1.26
CA GLY A 62 -10.05 18.40 -2.47
C GLY A 62 -9.59 19.84 -2.17
N VAL A 63 -9.81 20.76 -3.12
CA VAL A 63 -9.36 22.16 -2.95
C VAL A 63 -10.06 22.91 -1.81
N GLN A 64 -11.23 22.42 -1.36
CA GLN A 64 -11.96 22.95 -0.19
C GLN A 64 -11.71 22.16 1.11
N GLY A 65 -10.72 21.27 1.15
CA GLY A 65 -10.43 20.43 2.32
C GLY A 65 -11.07 19.04 2.21
N ALA A 66 -11.44 18.46 3.35
CA ALA A 66 -11.86 17.06 3.43
C ALA A 66 -13.12 16.75 2.62
N ILE A 67 -13.08 15.68 1.80
CA ILE A 67 -14.24 15.18 1.04
C ILE A 67 -15.01 14.20 1.92
N GLN A 68 -16.06 14.68 2.58
CA GLN A 68 -16.75 13.93 3.63
C GLN A 68 -17.29 12.56 3.19
N ALA A 69 -17.73 12.43 1.92
CA ALA A 69 -18.19 11.16 1.37
C ALA A 69 -17.06 10.12 1.32
N ASP A 70 -15.85 10.53 0.92
CA ASP A 70 -14.67 9.67 0.82
C ASP A 70 -14.10 9.32 2.20
N VAL A 71 -14.20 10.25 3.17
CA VAL A 71 -13.88 9.97 4.58
C VAL A 71 -14.83 8.92 5.15
N ALA A 72 -16.15 9.09 4.93
CA ALA A 72 -17.14 8.11 5.37
C ALA A 72 -16.89 6.74 4.72
N ARG A 73 -16.50 6.74 3.45
CA ARG A 73 -16.13 5.52 2.72
C ARG A 73 -14.89 4.83 3.29
N LEU A 74 -13.85 5.60 3.67
CA LEU A 74 -12.68 5.04 4.35
C LEU A 74 -13.07 4.39 5.68
N VAL A 75 -13.89 5.06 6.50
CA VAL A 75 -14.39 4.52 7.77
C VAL A 75 -15.16 3.22 7.56
N GLU A 76 -16.07 3.17 6.58
CA GLU A 76 -16.81 1.95 6.22
C GLU A 76 -15.85 0.80 5.85
N CYS A 77 -14.81 1.09 5.06
CA CYS A 77 -13.82 0.10 4.66
C CYS A 77 -12.97 -0.39 5.84
N VAL A 78 -12.70 0.46 6.83
CA VAL A 78 -12.06 0.05 8.10
C VAL A 78 -12.92 -0.98 8.82
N GLU A 79 -14.23 -0.74 8.95
CA GLU A 79 -15.15 -1.70 9.60
C GLU A 79 -15.26 -3.02 8.83
N LYS A 80 -15.37 -2.94 7.49
CA LYS A 80 -15.36 -4.13 6.63
C LYS A 80 -14.06 -4.94 6.78
N THR A 81 -12.91 -4.25 6.83
CA THR A 81 -11.60 -4.87 7.03
C THR A 81 -11.50 -5.52 8.41
N ALA A 82 -12.04 -4.89 9.46
CA ALA A 82 -12.13 -5.48 10.79
C ALA A 82 -12.95 -6.77 10.80
N GLY A 83 -14.05 -6.83 10.04
CA GLY A 83 -14.88 -8.03 9.88
C GLY A 83 -14.16 -9.21 9.23
N LEU A 84 -13.04 -8.97 8.55
CA LEU A 84 -12.19 -9.99 7.94
C LEU A 84 -11.12 -10.55 8.90
N LYS A 85 -11.13 -10.16 10.18
CA LYS A 85 -10.20 -10.65 11.21
C LYS A 85 -10.03 -12.18 11.17
N GLY A 86 -8.79 -12.62 11.34
CA GLY A 86 -8.38 -14.02 11.26
C GLY A 86 -7.92 -14.48 9.87
N ARG A 87 -8.08 -13.64 8.83
CA ARG A 87 -7.62 -13.93 7.46
C ARG A 87 -6.24 -13.38 7.14
N PHE A 88 -5.72 -12.47 7.96
CA PHE A 88 -4.55 -11.66 7.63
C PHE A 88 -3.18 -12.32 7.88
N GLY A 89 -3.15 -13.65 8.04
CA GLY A 89 -1.92 -14.44 8.20
C GLY A 89 -0.98 -13.89 9.27
N ASP A 90 0.23 -13.51 8.86
CA ASP A 90 1.31 -13.06 9.74
C ASP A 90 1.24 -11.56 10.09
N ASN A 91 0.27 -10.81 9.56
CA ASN A 91 0.07 -9.43 9.97
C ASN A 91 -0.34 -9.35 11.45
N GLU A 92 0.12 -8.31 12.14
CA GLU A 92 -0.23 -8.05 13.55
C GLU A 92 -1.74 -7.90 13.76
N CYS A 93 -2.41 -7.27 12.79
CA CYS A 93 -3.85 -7.02 12.81
C CYS A 93 -4.40 -6.90 11.37
N PRO A 94 -5.72 -6.84 11.18
CA PRO A 94 -6.31 -6.51 9.89
C PRO A 94 -5.72 -5.23 9.31
N LEU A 95 -5.38 -5.27 8.01
CA LEU A 95 -4.67 -4.19 7.34
C LEU A 95 -5.49 -3.66 6.16
N LEU A 96 -5.76 -2.35 6.19
CA LEU A 96 -6.36 -1.61 5.09
C LEU A 96 -5.32 -0.68 4.49
N ILE A 97 -4.96 -0.88 3.23
CA ILE A 97 -4.18 0.08 2.47
C ILE A 97 -5.12 1.14 1.91
N TRP A 98 -4.79 2.41 2.16
CA TRP A 98 -5.39 3.53 1.46
C TRP A 98 -4.39 4.09 0.46
N HIS A 99 -4.78 4.07 -0.81
CA HIS A 99 -4.04 4.74 -1.87
C HIS A 99 -4.60 6.16 -2.05
N PRO A 100 -3.80 7.21 -1.84
CA PRO A 100 -4.23 8.58 -2.04
C PRO A 100 -4.40 8.88 -3.53
N SER A 101 -5.44 9.63 -3.87
CA SER A 101 -5.56 10.28 -5.18
C SER A 101 -4.52 11.39 -5.36
N GLU A 102 -4.41 11.90 -6.59
CA GLU A 102 -3.56 13.05 -6.92
C GLU A 102 -3.82 14.25 -6.01
N TYR A 103 -2.77 15.02 -5.73
CA TYR A 103 -2.87 16.27 -4.98
C TYR A 103 -3.80 17.24 -5.73
N PRO A 104 -4.74 17.90 -5.04
CA PRO A 104 -5.67 18.81 -5.70
C PRO A 104 -4.94 19.91 -6.48
N SER A 105 -5.26 20.07 -7.78
CA SER A 105 -4.65 21.08 -8.65
C SER A 105 -5.68 22.14 -9.06
N ALA A 106 -5.46 23.38 -8.62
CA ALA A 106 -6.17 24.58 -9.07
C ALA A 106 -5.27 25.82 -8.88
N ALA A 107 -5.57 26.93 -9.56
CA ALA A 107 -4.73 28.14 -9.53
C ALA A 107 -4.58 28.75 -8.12
N ASP A 108 -5.61 28.61 -7.28
CA ASP A 108 -5.70 29.22 -5.95
C ASP A 108 -5.86 28.15 -4.84
N VAL A 109 -5.19 26.99 -4.97
CA VAL A 109 -5.20 25.97 -3.90
C VAL A 109 -4.56 26.54 -2.64
N ASP A 110 -5.28 26.46 -1.52
CA ASP A 110 -4.73 26.72 -0.20
C ASP A 110 -4.20 25.42 0.41
N ASP A 111 -2.87 25.26 0.39
CA ASP A 111 -2.19 24.08 0.94
C ASP A 111 -2.49 23.86 2.43
N ASN A 112 -2.80 24.90 3.21
CA ASN A 112 -3.18 24.72 4.60
C ASN A 112 -4.56 24.07 4.71
N VAL A 113 -5.51 24.46 3.86
CA VAL A 113 -6.85 23.86 3.83
C VAL A 113 -6.76 22.39 3.43
N VAL A 114 -5.94 22.07 2.42
CA VAL A 114 -5.70 20.69 1.99
C VAL A 114 -5.04 19.89 3.12
N PHE A 115 -3.95 20.39 3.70
CA PHE A 115 -3.24 19.69 4.78
C PHE A 115 -4.12 19.44 6.01
N GLN A 116 -4.86 20.45 6.47
CA GLN A 116 -5.75 20.32 7.63
C GLN A 116 -6.92 19.38 7.34
N GLY A 117 -7.52 19.48 6.14
CA GLY A 117 -8.57 18.57 5.70
C GLY A 117 -8.10 17.12 5.68
N LEU A 118 -6.91 16.87 5.14
CA LEU A 118 -6.32 15.53 5.10
C LEU A 118 -6.03 14.97 6.51
N CYS A 119 -5.46 15.78 7.41
CA CYS A 119 -5.21 15.36 8.78
C CYS A 119 -6.52 15.05 9.52
N GLN A 120 -7.56 15.87 9.34
CA GLN A 120 -8.87 15.64 9.96
C GLN A 120 -9.55 14.36 9.42
N ALA A 121 -9.47 14.14 8.10
CA ALA A 121 -9.98 12.94 7.45
C ALA A 121 -9.32 11.67 8.01
N LEU A 122 -7.99 11.64 8.05
CA LEU A 122 -7.23 10.50 8.56
C LEU A 122 -7.44 10.29 10.06
N ALA A 123 -7.45 11.35 10.86
CA ALA A 123 -7.73 11.25 12.30
C ALA A 123 -9.12 10.65 12.58
N SER A 124 -10.13 11.05 11.81
CA SER A 124 -11.48 10.49 11.95
C SER A 124 -11.52 8.99 11.65
N ALA A 125 -10.85 8.55 10.59
CA ALA A 125 -10.76 7.13 10.25
C ALA A 125 -9.92 6.33 11.26
N CYS A 126 -8.83 6.93 11.75
CA CYS A 126 -7.92 6.31 12.71
C CYS A 126 -8.58 6.05 14.07
N ILE A 127 -9.49 6.93 14.53
CA ILE A 127 -10.27 6.69 15.76
C ILE A 127 -11.05 5.36 15.65
N VAL A 128 -11.68 5.11 14.50
CA VAL A 128 -12.41 3.87 14.26
C VAL A 128 -11.45 2.69 14.10
N ALA A 129 -10.34 2.89 13.40
CA ALA A 129 -9.33 1.86 13.21
C ALA A 129 -8.73 1.38 14.55
N GLU A 130 -8.45 2.30 15.49
CA GLU A 130 -7.99 1.96 16.83
C GLU A 130 -9.05 1.17 17.62
N ASP A 131 -10.32 1.60 17.60
CA ASP A 131 -11.43 0.88 18.25
C ASP A 131 -11.59 -0.55 17.72
N LYS A 132 -11.40 -0.73 16.39
CA LYS A 132 -11.55 -2.03 15.73
C LYS A 132 -10.27 -2.87 15.70
N GLY A 133 -9.13 -2.32 16.12
CA GLY A 133 -7.82 -2.95 16.01
C GLY A 133 -7.41 -3.21 14.56
N VAL A 134 -7.54 -2.19 13.70
CA VAL A 134 -7.16 -2.20 12.28
C VAL A 134 -6.00 -1.22 12.08
N HIS A 135 -5.05 -1.56 11.21
CA HIS A 135 -4.08 -0.60 10.70
C HIS A 135 -4.55 -0.02 9.36
N ILE A 136 -4.45 1.30 9.21
CA ILE A 136 -4.60 2.01 7.93
C ILE A 136 -3.20 2.31 7.40
N ALA A 137 -2.76 1.59 6.39
CA ALA A 137 -1.47 1.82 5.73
C ALA A 137 -1.64 2.82 4.57
N VAL A 138 -0.98 3.97 4.66
CA VAL A 138 -0.91 4.93 3.55
C VAL A 138 0.07 4.39 2.51
N GLU A 139 -0.38 4.19 1.28
CA GLU A 139 0.52 4.00 0.15
C GLU A 139 1.07 5.36 -0.31
N ILE A 140 2.36 5.59 -0.10
CA ILE A 140 2.99 6.87 -0.47
C ILE A 140 3.11 6.95 -1.99
N THR A 141 2.61 8.03 -2.59
CA THR A 141 2.65 8.23 -4.04
C THR A 141 3.11 9.62 -4.42
N ARG A 142 4.11 9.74 -5.30
CA ARG A 142 4.72 11.02 -5.68
C ARG A 142 3.74 12.12 -6.11
N ALA A 143 2.65 11.74 -6.76
CA ALA A 143 1.61 12.67 -7.21
C ALA A 143 0.49 12.85 -6.19
N GLY A 144 0.41 12.00 -5.16
CA GLY A 144 -0.67 11.99 -4.21
C GLY A 144 -0.57 13.04 -3.12
N SER A 145 -1.60 13.07 -2.27
CA SER A 145 -1.67 13.95 -1.10
C SER A 145 -0.59 13.67 -0.04
N ILE A 146 0.03 12.47 -0.09
CA ILE A 146 1.18 12.07 0.73
C ILE A 146 2.24 11.50 -0.21
N GLY A 147 3.22 12.32 -0.59
CA GLY A 147 4.16 12.01 -1.66
C GLY A 147 5.60 11.71 -1.27
N SER A 148 5.93 11.75 0.02
CA SER A 148 7.28 11.47 0.53
C SER A 148 7.25 10.92 1.96
N ALA A 149 8.36 10.32 2.39
CA ALA A 149 8.51 9.88 3.79
C ALA A 149 8.35 11.05 4.77
N GLU A 150 8.94 12.20 4.44
CA GLU A 150 8.82 13.42 5.24
C GLU A 150 7.36 13.90 5.35
N SER A 151 6.60 13.86 4.25
CA SER A 151 5.19 14.27 4.26
C SER A 151 4.32 13.33 5.10
N PHE A 152 4.57 12.02 5.03
CA PHE A 152 3.90 11.03 5.87
C PHE A 152 4.16 11.31 7.36
N LEU A 153 5.43 11.49 7.75
CA LEU A 153 5.77 11.73 9.16
C LEU A 153 5.16 13.02 9.71
N ARG A 154 5.09 14.08 8.89
CA ARG A 154 4.39 15.32 9.26
C ARG A 154 2.90 15.10 9.52
N ILE A 155 2.24 14.29 8.68
CA ILE A 155 0.82 13.97 8.85
C ILE A 155 0.62 13.04 10.05
N LYS A 156 1.49 12.03 10.21
CA LYS A 156 1.48 11.11 11.35
C LYS A 156 1.58 11.84 12.69
N ASP A 157 2.47 12.83 12.79
CA ASP A 157 2.60 13.68 13.97
C ASP A 157 1.32 14.46 14.27
N GLN A 158 0.69 15.04 13.24
CA GLN A 158 -0.55 15.80 13.39
C GLN A 158 -1.78 14.92 13.71
N VAL A 159 -1.84 13.72 13.15
CA VAL A 159 -2.93 12.75 13.36
C VAL A 159 -2.80 12.05 14.73
N GLY A 160 -1.58 11.76 15.17
CA GLY A 160 -1.30 11.24 16.50
C GLY A 160 -1.78 9.81 16.80
N SER A 161 -2.17 9.04 15.77
CA SER A 161 -2.73 7.68 15.94
C SER A 161 -1.72 6.58 15.63
N ALA A 162 -1.66 5.54 16.45
CA ALA A 162 -0.84 4.35 16.19
C ALA A 162 -1.42 3.47 15.07
N ALA A 163 -2.70 3.62 14.72
CA ALA A 163 -3.33 2.89 13.64
C ALA A 163 -2.89 3.38 12.25
N LEU A 164 -2.36 4.59 12.13
CA LEU A 164 -1.86 5.13 10.86
C LEU A 164 -0.46 4.57 10.56
N ARG A 165 -0.35 3.71 9.56
CA ARG A 165 0.86 3.01 9.14
C ARG A 165 1.24 3.37 7.71
N VAL A 166 2.31 2.75 7.22
CA VAL A 166 2.83 2.91 5.85
C VAL A 166 2.71 1.62 5.07
N CYS A 167 2.23 1.74 3.84
CA CYS A 167 2.49 0.80 2.76
C CYS A 167 3.69 1.33 1.98
N MET A 168 4.84 0.65 2.12
CA MET A 168 6.08 1.04 1.46
C MET A 168 6.06 0.54 0.02
N ASP A 169 5.73 1.41 -0.92
CA ASP A 169 5.98 1.19 -2.35
C ASP A 169 7.11 2.11 -2.80
N ALA A 170 8.33 1.59 -2.87
CA ALA A 170 9.49 2.41 -3.20
C ALA A 170 9.40 2.99 -4.63
N ALA A 171 8.86 2.26 -5.60
CA ALA A 171 8.78 2.73 -6.99
C ALA A 171 7.90 3.98 -7.13
N ASN A 172 6.92 4.16 -6.25
CA ASN A 172 6.01 5.30 -6.27
C ASN A 172 6.66 6.65 -5.92
N PHE A 173 7.79 6.69 -5.20
CA PHE A 173 8.35 7.96 -4.70
C PHE A 173 9.88 8.02 -4.58
N VAL A 174 10.58 6.90 -4.76
CA VAL A 174 12.04 6.84 -4.79
C VAL A 174 12.55 6.98 -6.23
N PRO A 175 13.67 7.69 -6.47
CA PRO A 175 14.51 8.39 -5.49
C PRO A 175 14.15 9.88 -5.32
N ASP A 176 13.26 10.42 -6.13
CA ASP A 176 13.11 11.86 -6.32
C ASP A 176 12.36 12.58 -5.19
N ARG A 177 11.49 11.88 -4.46
CA ARG A 177 10.79 12.44 -3.28
C ARG A 177 11.53 12.20 -1.99
N THR A 178 12.01 10.97 -1.80
CA THR A 178 12.91 10.60 -0.70
C THR A 178 13.86 9.49 -1.20
N PRO A 179 15.18 9.58 -0.97
CA PRO A 179 16.10 8.51 -1.32
C PRO A 179 15.78 7.17 -0.61
N LEU A 180 16.04 6.04 -1.29
CA LEU A 180 15.61 4.69 -0.88
C LEU A 180 15.94 4.33 0.58
N GLU A 181 17.23 4.27 0.93
CA GLU A 181 17.66 3.87 2.27
C GLU A 181 17.15 4.84 3.34
N ARG A 182 17.09 6.13 3.00
CA ARG A 182 16.55 7.16 3.90
C ARG A 182 15.06 6.92 4.16
N ALA A 183 14.29 6.66 3.11
CA ALA A 183 12.86 6.40 3.21
C ALA A 183 12.57 5.19 4.09
N VAL A 184 13.20 4.04 3.81
CA VAL A 184 12.97 2.80 4.57
C VAL A 184 13.42 2.97 6.02
N ARG A 185 14.59 3.57 6.28
CA ARG A 185 15.08 3.79 7.65
C ARG A 185 14.19 4.74 8.45
N MET A 186 13.70 5.82 7.84
CA MET A 186 12.84 6.80 8.52
C MET A 186 11.45 6.24 8.82
N LEU A 187 10.90 5.44 7.89
CA LEU A 187 9.56 4.90 8.00
C LEU A 187 9.53 3.55 8.70
N GLY A 188 10.67 2.87 8.89
CA GLY A 188 10.77 1.48 9.38
C GLY A 188 9.79 1.09 10.49
N PRO A 189 9.70 1.85 11.61
CA PRO A 189 8.76 1.57 12.70
C PRO A 189 7.27 1.65 12.33
N GLU A 190 6.94 2.31 11.22
CA GLU A 190 5.59 2.56 10.74
C GLU A 190 5.22 1.71 9.52
N ILE A 191 6.17 1.02 8.88
CA ILE A 191 5.90 0.15 7.74
C ILE A 191 5.16 -1.10 8.21
N ALA A 192 3.91 -1.25 7.75
CA ALA A 192 3.10 -2.44 8.01
C ALA A 192 3.16 -3.46 6.86
N ILE A 193 3.35 -2.96 5.63
CA ILE A 193 3.42 -3.78 4.41
C ILE A 193 4.31 -3.09 3.38
N ALA A 194 4.85 -3.86 2.44
CA ALA A 194 5.64 -3.34 1.34
C ALA A 194 5.11 -3.86 0.00
N HIS A 195 5.25 -3.06 -1.06
CA HIS A 195 5.00 -3.46 -2.43
C HIS A 195 6.32 -3.67 -3.19
N ALA A 196 6.28 -4.57 -4.17
CA ALA A 196 7.31 -4.88 -5.13
C ALA A 196 6.80 -4.46 -6.53
N LYS A 197 7.10 -3.21 -6.87
CA LYS A 197 6.90 -2.58 -8.17
C LYS A 197 8.20 -1.93 -8.60
N ASP A 198 8.37 -1.67 -9.89
CA ASP A 198 9.53 -0.95 -10.43
C ASP A 198 9.09 0.30 -11.20
N SER A 199 10.00 1.26 -11.32
CA SER A 199 9.77 2.49 -12.06
C SER A 199 10.98 2.84 -12.93
N ARG A 200 10.69 3.37 -14.12
CA ARG A 200 11.68 3.91 -15.06
C ARG A 200 11.61 5.42 -15.06
N PHE A 201 12.75 6.06 -15.26
CA PHE A 201 12.87 7.52 -15.35
C PHE A 201 13.28 7.92 -16.77
N SER A 202 12.74 9.04 -17.25
CA SER A 202 13.20 9.72 -18.46
C SER A 202 14.60 10.29 -18.25
N GLU A 203 15.22 10.74 -19.34
CA GLU A 203 16.50 11.47 -19.29
C GLU A 203 16.43 12.76 -18.44
N THR A 204 15.24 13.32 -18.27
CA THR A 204 14.98 14.51 -17.43
C THR A 204 14.70 14.17 -15.96
N GLY A 205 14.78 12.89 -15.57
CA GLY A 205 14.55 12.45 -14.19
C GLY A 205 13.08 12.41 -13.78
N VAL A 206 12.15 12.41 -14.73
CA VAL A 206 10.70 12.23 -14.46
C VAL A 206 10.35 10.77 -14.69
N VAL A 207 9.48 10.19 -13.85
CA VAL A 207 9.03 8.81 -14.07
C VAL A 207 8.33 8.70 -15.42
N ALA A 208 8.82 7.78 -16.24
CA ALA A 208 8.34 7.50 -17.59
C ALA A 208 7.34 6.33 -17.61
N ASP A 209 7.55 5.31 -16.77
CA ASP A 209 6.70 4.11 -16.74
C ASP A 209 6.83 3.36 -15.40
N TYR A 210 5.83 2.55 -15.09
CA TYR A 210 5.82 1.60 -13.98
C TYR A 210 5.71 0.18 -14.53
N GLY A 211 6.30 -0.78 -13.82
CA GLY A 211 6.31 -2.17 -14.25
C GLY A 211 6.64 -3.14 -13.13
N PRO A 212 6.70 -4.45 -13.45
CA PRO A 212 7.09 -5.46 -12.49
C PRO A 212 8.57 -5.29 -12.10
N VAL A 213 8.96 -5.90 -10.98
CA VAL A 213 10.36 -5.95 -10.52
C VAL A 213 11.34 -6.27 -11.64
N GLY A 214 12.42 -5.50 -11.75
CA GLY A 214 13.47 -5.71 -12.74
C GLY A 214 13.18 -5.15 -14.13
N SER A 215 12.04 -4.47 -14.31
CA SER A 215 11.73 -3.75 -15.54
C SER A 215 12.19 -2.29 -15.51
N GLY A 216 12.57 -1.77 -14.34
CA GLY A 216 12.94 -0.38 -14.11
C GLY A 216 14.31 -0.20 -13.48
N CYS A 217 14.42 0.78 -12.60
CA CYS A 217 15.68 1.27 -12.06
C CYS A 217 15.76 1.18 -10.53
N LEU A 218 14.78 0.57 -9.85
CA LEU A 218 14.81 0.42 -8.40
C LEU A 218 15.92 -0.56 -7.98
N ASP A 219 16.76 -0.15 -7.02
CA ASP A 219 17.80 -1.00 -6.43
C ASP A 219 17.20 -1.99 -5.43
N TYR A 220 16.71 -3.12 -5.95
CA TYR A 220 16.10 -4.20 -5.17
C TYR A 220 17.03 -4.82 -4.11
N PRO A 221 18.31 -5.10 -4.39
CA PRO A 221 19.25 -5.54 -3.36
C PRO A 221 19.32 -4.60 -2.15
N THR A 222 19.35 -3.28 -2.39
CA THR A 222 19.29 -2.29 -1.31
C THR A 222 17.93 -2.22 -0.65
N TYR A 223 16.84 -2.25 -1.42
CA TYR A 223 15.49 -2.17 -0.90
C TYR A 223 15.17 -3.32 0.08
N VAL A 224 15.41 -4.56 -0.37
CA VAL A 224 15.17 -5.77 0.44
C VAL A 224 16.06 -5.79 1.67
N ARG A 225 17.36 -5.48 1.53
CA ARG A 225 18.27 -5.33 2.67
C ARG A 225 17.74 -4.33 3.71
N CYS A 226 17.33 -3.14 3.27
CA CYS A 226 16.82 -2.11 4.17
C CYS A 226 15.52 -2.50 4.84
N LEU A 227 14.61 -3.19 4.14
CA LEU A 227 13.38 -3.70 4.76
C LEU A 227 13.70 -4.72 5.86
N HIS A 228 14.70 -5.58 5.67
CA HIS A 228 15.15 -6.52 6.71
C HIS A 228 15.87 -5.84 7.87
N GLU A 229 16.65 -4.79 7.61
CA GLU A 229 17.46 -4.12 8.62
C GLU A 229 16.64 -3.18 9.51
N TYR A 230 15.68 -2.45 8.93
CA TYR A 230 14.98 -1.36 9.62
C TYR A 230 13.53 -1.69 10.00
N THR A 231 12.98 -2.81 9.57
CA THR A 231 11.61 -3.22 9.88
C THR A 231 11.44 -4.74 9.81
N ASN A 232 10.24 -5.24 10.09
CA ASN A 232 9.88 -6.64 9.95
C ASN A 232 8.56 -6.72 9.20
N VAL A 233 8.63 -6.60 7.88
CA VAL A 233 7.44 -6.64 7.02
C VAL A 233 7.00 -8.09 6.80
N PRO A 234 5.75 -8.46 7.18
CA PRO A 234 5.24 -9.81 6.96
C PRO A 234 5.17 -10.17 5.48
N TYR A 235 4.64 -9.26 4.65
CA TYR A 235 4.38 -9.49 3.24
C TYR A 235 4.99 -8.42 2.32
N LEU A 236 5.68 -8.86 1.27
CA LEU A 236 6.05 -8.04 0.13
C LEU A 236 5.14 -8.40 -1.05
N VAL A 237 4.28 -7.46 -1.46
CA VAL A 237 3.21 -7.70 -2.43
C VAL A 237 3.65 -7.28 -3.83
N PHE A 238 3.61 -8.20 -4.78
CA PHE A 238 4.02 -7.94 -6.17
C PHE A 238 2.89 -7.27 -6.96
N GLU A 239 3.25 -6.29 -7.79
CA GLU A 239 2.34 -5.47 -8.60
C GLU A 239 2.83 -5.35 -10.06
N TYR A 240 1.96 -4.88 -10.96
CA TYR A 240 2.29 -4.48 -12.35
C TYR A 240 2.80 -5.59 -13.28
N TYR A 241 2.76 -6.85 -12.87
CA TYR A 241 3.04 -7.98 -13.75
C TYR A 241 1.91 -8.10 -14.80
N ARG A 242 2.27 -8.45 -16.04
CA ARG A 242 1.33 -8.54 -17.17
C ARG A 242 1.18 -9.95 -17.70
N SER A 243 1.99 -10.87 -17.18
CA SER A 243 2.02 -12.27 -17.54
C SER A 243 2.56 -13.07 -16.37
N ARG A 244 2.32 -14.39 -16.40
CA ARG A 244 2.93 -15.33 -15.47
C ARG A 244 4.47 -15.25 -15.49
N ASP A 245 5.06 -15.15 -16.68
CA ASP A 245 6.51 -15.09 -16.83
C ASP A 245 7.10 -13.80 -16.21
N ASP A 246 6.42 -12.66 -16.36
CA ASP A 246 6.82 -11.41 -15.70
C ASP A 246 6.78 -11.56 -14.18
N LEU A 247 5.73 -12.18 -13.65
CA LEU A 247 5.58 -12.40 -12.21
C LEU A 247 6.67 -13.32 -11.65
N LEU A 248 6.92 -14.45 -12.30
CA LEU A 248 7.92 -15.41 -11.84
C LEU A 248 9.33 -14.81 -11.91
N LYS A 249 9.64 -14.07 -12.98
CA LYS A 249 10.90 -13.34 -13.09
C LYS A 249 11.03 -12.29 -11.98
N ALA A 250 9.97 -11.53 -11.72
CA ALA A 250 9.96 -10.54 -10.65
C ALA A 250 10.22 -11.18 -9.29
N ARG A 251 9.53 -12.29 -8.99
CA ARG A 251 9.72 -13.08 -7.78
C ARG A 251 11.16 -13.53 -7.62
N ASP A 252 11.74 -14.13 -8.66
CA ASP A 252 13.10 -14.69 -8.62
C ASP A 252 14.15 -13.61 -8.34
N ILE A 253 14.00 -12.42 -8.91
CA ILE A 253 14.87 -11.26 -8.63
C ILE A 253 14.83 -10.88 -7.14
N VAL A 254 13.64 -10.85 -6.54
CA VAL A 254 13.50 -10.53 -5.12
C VAL A 254 14.04 -11.66 -4.24
N ASP A 255 13.77 -12.92 -4.61
CA ASP A 255 14.23 -14.11 -3.88
C ASP A 255 15.77 -14.15 -3.81
N GLU A 256 16.45 -13.82 -4.91
CA GLU A 256 17.92 -13.67 -4.95
C GLU A 256 18.46 -12.55 -4.04
N CYS A 257 17.62 -11.59 -3.64
CA CYS A 257 17.98 -10.50 -2.73
C CYS A 257 17.72 -10.82 -1.25
N LEU A 258 17.00 -11.90 -0.93
CA LEU A 258 16.73 -12.29 0.45
C LEU A 258 18.00 -12.84 1.13
N PRO A 259 18.20 -12.57 2.44
CA PRO A 259 19.38 -13.00 3.19
C PRO A 259 19.40 -14.50 3.52
#